data_AF-A0A4Y9JBB3-F1
#
_entry.id   AF-A0A4Y9JBB3-F1
#
_cell.length_a   1.000
_cell.length_b   1.000
_cell.length_c   1.000
_cell.angle_alpha   90.00
_cell.angle_beta   90.00
_cell.angle_gamma   90.00
#
_symmetry.space_group_name_H-M   'P 1'
#
loop_
_entity.id
_entity.type
_entity.pdbx_description
1 polymer ?
#
loop_
_entity_poly.entity_id
_entity_poly.type
_entity_poly.pdbx_seq_one_letter_code
_entity_poly.pdbx_strand_id
1 'polypeptide(L)'
;MAYKHVKMNRYHYQTGAKNFDTIDRIKLGIQGYIIGLYPQPDVEITMTKPPTGWRLVAEYEADRDLTENLERIANTYKKNK
;
A
#
# COMPACT_ATOMS: atom_id res chain seq x y z
N MET A 1 -16.81 27.57 -11.27
CA MET A 1 -16.10 26.48 -11.97
C MET A 1 -16.54 25.17 -11.37
N ALA A 2 -17.22 24.31 -12.13
CA ALA A 2 -17.66 23.01 -11.65
C ALA A 2 -16.41 22.12 -11.56
N TYR A 3 -16.00 21.77 -10.35
CA TYR A 3 -15.06 20.67 -10.15
C TYR A 3 -15.74 19.42 -10.71
N LYS A 4 -15.32 18.97 -11.90
CA LYS A 4 -15.62 17.63 -12.37
C LYS A 4 -15.20 16.71 -11.23
N HIS A 5 -16.16 16.08 -10.56
CA HIS A 5 -15.88 14.89 -9.78
C HIS A 5 -15.33 13.87 -10.77
N VAL A 6 -14.01 13.87 -10.95
CA VAL A 6 -13.32 12.71 -11.48
C VAL A 6 -13.77 11.59 -10.57
N LYS A 7 -14.44 10.56 -11.11
CA LYS A 7 -14.62 9.30 -10.39
C LYS A 7 -13.20 8.82 -10.06
N MET A 8 -12.72 9.18 -8.88
CA MET A 8 -11.44 8.71 -8.37
C MET A 8 -11.66 7.25 -8.04
N ASN A 9 -10.97 6.38 -8.78
CA ASN A 9 -11.02 4.95 -8.50
C ASN A 9 -10.24 4.74 -7.20
N ARG A 10 -10.95 4.32 -6.16
CA ARG A 10 -10.34 3.88 -4.91
C ARG A 10 -9.90 2.44 -5.07
N TYR A 11 -8.61 2.20 -4.85
CA TYR A 11 -8.01 0.89 -4.88
C TYR A 11 -7.66 0.44 -3.47
N HIS A 12 -7.65 -0.86 -3.25
CA HIS A 12 -7.31 -1.47 -1.97
C HIS A 12 -6.29 -2.58 -2.18
N TYR A 13 -5.22 -2.55 -1.39
CA TYR A 13 -4.19 -3.58 -1.37
C TYR A 13 -3.99 -4.10 0.04
N GLN A 14 -3.84 -5.42 0.20
CA GLN A 14 -3.63 -6.06 1.49
C GLN A 14 -2.45 -7.02 1.45
N THR A 15 -1.62 -6.99 2.50
CA THR A 15 -0.52 -7.91 2.68
C THR A 15 -0.26 -8.20 4.15
N GLY A 16 0.64 -9.14 4.45
CA GLY A 16 0.95 -9.51 5.82
C GLY A 16 2.31 -10.17 6.00
N ALA A 17 2.85 -10.11 7.22
CA ALA A 17 4.13 -10.70 7.60
C ALA A 17 4.11 -11.13 9.07
N LYS A 18 4.89 -12.18 9.43
CA LYS A 18 4.93 -12.67 10.82
C LYS A 18 5.54 -11.69 11.81
N ASN A 19 6.50 -10.85 11.38
CA ASN A 19 7.25 -9.97 12.28
C ASN A 19 6.99 -8.51 11.93
N PHE A 20 7.09 -7.65 12.95
CA PHE A 20 6.88 -6.22 12.84
C PHE A 20 7.84 -5.56 11.84
N ASP A 21 9.14 -5.84 11.96
CA ASP A 21 10.16 -5.21 11.10
C ASP A 21 9.93 -5.47 9.60
N THR A 22 9.42 -6.65 9.27
CA THR A 22 9.08 -6.99 7.88
C THR A 22 7.89 -6.19 7.40
N ILE A 23 6.81 -6.10 8.20
CA ILE A 23 5.61 -5.36 7.78
C ILE A 23 5.85 -3.86 7.73
N ASP A 24 6.71 -3.33 8.61
CA ASP A 24 7.06 -1.91 8.66
C ASP A 24 7.91 -1.51 7.44
N ARG A 25 8.86 -2.36 7.02
CA ARG A 25 9.59 -2.14 5.74
C ARG A 25 8.67 -2.20 4.52
N ILE A 26 7.70 -3.13 4.52
CA ILE A 26 6.69 -3.21 3.45
C ILE A 26 5.86 -1.92 3.40
N LYS A 27 5.41 -1.42 4.55
CA LYS A 27 4.69 -0.14 4.67
C LYS A 27 5.49 0.99 4.03
N LEU A 28 6.73 1.19 4.46
CA LEU A 28 7.60 2.26 3.95
C LEU A 28 7.84 2.13 2.44
N GLY A 29 8.04 0.90 1.94
CA GLY A 29 8.19 0.65 0.51
C GLY A 29 6.95 1.02 -0.31
N ILE A 30 5.76 0.67 0.17
CA ILE A 30 4.48 1.01 -0.49
C ILE A 30 4.25 2.53 -0.45
N GLN A 31 4.44 3.17 0.71
CA GLN A 31 4.28 4.63 0.84
C GLN A 31 5.24 5.37 -0.08
N GLY A 32 6.53 5.00 -0.08
CA GLY A 32 7.53 5.62 -0.93
C GLY A 32 7.24 5.44 -2.43
N TYR A 33 6.76 4.27 -2.84
CA TYR A 33 6.39 4.01 -4.23
C TYR A 33 5.22 4.88 -4.69
N ILE A 34 4.16 4.98 -3.88
CA ILE A 34 2.97 5.77 -4.22
C ILE A 34 3.30 7.27 -4.25
N ILE A 35 4.02 7.78 -3.24
CA ILE A 35 4.47 9.18 -3.18
C ILE A 35 5.41 9.53 -4.34
N GLY A 36 6.26 8.60 -4.76
CA GLY A 36 7.16 8.81 -5.90
C GLY A 36 6.45 8.85 -7.26
N LEU A 37 5.26 8.26 -7.37
CA LEU A 37 4.50 8.20 -8.63
C LEU A 37 3.48 9.32 -8.79
N TYR A 38 2.89 9.81 -7.71
CA TYR A 38 1.79 10.76 -7.76
C TYR A 38 2.14 12.07 -7.05
N PRO A 39 1.85 13.25 -7.64
CA PRO A 39 2.14 14.54 -7.02
C PRO A 39 1.37 14.80 -5.71
N GLN A 40 0.17 14.23 -5.59
CA GLN A 40 -0.70 14.33 -4.41
C GLN A 40 -1.41 12.98 -4.22
N PRO A 41 -0.72 11.92 -3.80
CA PRO A 41 -1.37 10.64 -3.56
C PRO A 41 -2.18 10.74 -2.26
N ASP A 42 -3.47 10.42 -2.34
CA ASP A 42 -4.23 10.08 -1.14
C ASP A 42 -4.00 8.58 -0.87
N VAL A 43 -3.37 8.28 0.26
CA VAL A 43 -3.09 6.91 0.69
C VAL A 43 -3.30 6.78 2.20
N GLU A 44 -4.26 5.94 2.56
CA GLU A 44 -4.51 5.54 3.93
C GLU A 44 -3.89 4.17 4.17
N ILE A 45 -2.99 4.06 5.16
CA ILE A 45 -2.39 2.79 5.54
C ILE A 45 -2.78 2.43 6.96
N THR A 46 -3.48 1.31 7.06
CA THR A 46 -3.83 0.70 8.34
C THR A 46 -2.99 -0.53 8.59
N MET A 47 -2.38 -0.60 9.77
CA MET A 47 -1.62 -1.75 10.22
C MET A 47 -2.27 -2.36 11.47
N THR A 48 -2.54 -3.66 11.42
CA THR A 48 -3.19 -4.41 12.50
C THR A 48 -2.38 -5.67 12.84
N LYS A 49 -2.52 -6.16 14.08
CA LYS A 49 -1.84 -7.37 14.57
C LYS A 49 -2.85 -8.48 14.89
N PRO A 50 -3.36 -9.22 13.89
CA PRO A 50 -4.13 -10.44 14.13
C PRO A 50 -3.29 -11.57 14.77
N PRO A 51 -3.92 -12.65 15.25
CA PRO A 51 -3.19 -13.81 15.80
C PRO A 51 -2.21 -14.48 14.81
N THR A 52 -2.45 -14.33 13.52
CA THR A 52 -1.64 -14.92 12.43
C THR A 52 -0.37 -14.13 12.09
N GLY A 53 -0.20 -12.92 12.64
CA GLY A 53 0.93 -12.04 12.38
C GLY A 53 0.51 -10.59 12.24
N TRP A 54 1.27 -9.82 11.47
CA TRP A 54 0.92 -8.45 11.12
C TRP A 54 0.24 -8.38 9.77
N ARG A 55 -0.79 -7.55 9.68
CA ARG A 55 -1.55 -7.25 8.46
C ARG A 55 -1.40 -5.77 8.16
N LEU A 56 -1.19 -5.46 6.89
CA LEU A 56 -1.18 -4.11 6.34
C LEU A 56 -2.27 -4.02 5.26
N VAL A 57 -3.06 -2.95 5.34
CA VAL A 57 -4.05 -2.57 4.33
C VAL A 57 -3.68 -1.17 3.86
N ALA A 58 -3.52 -1.00 2.55
CA ALA A 58 -3.31 0.28 1.91
C ALA A 58 -4.50 0.59 1.01
N GLU A 59 -5.18 1.69 1.28
CA GLU A 59 -6.23 2.25 0.45
C GLU A 59 -5.66 3.47 -0.25
N TYR A 60 -5.82 3.56 -1.57
CA TYR A 60 -5.19 4.63 -2.34
C TYR A 60 -6.04 5.07 -3.52
N GLU A 61 -5.91 6.35 -3.86
CA GLU A 61 -6.51 6.94 -5.06
C GLU A 61 -5.44 7.11 -6.14
N ALA A 62 -5.64 6.47 -7.28
CA ALA A 62 -4.72 6.48 -8.41
C ALA A 62 -5.48 6.48 -9.75
N ASP A 63 -4.77 6.81 -10.83
CA ASP A 63 -5.27 6.70 -12.20
C ASP A 63 -5.20 5.27 -12.76
N ARG A 64 -4.54 4.35 -12.04
CA ARG A 64 -4.33 2.94 -12.42
C ARG A 64 -4.22 2.03 -11.20
N ASP A 65 -4.59 0.76 -11.37
CA ASP A 65 -4.36 -0.28 -10.37
C ASP A 65 -2.86 -0.60 -10.26
N LEU A 66 -2.32 -0.56 -9.04
CA LEU A 66 -0.91 -0.82 -8.75
C LEU A 66 -0.68 -2.14 -8.00
N THR A 67 -1.72 -2.95 -7.80
CA THR A 67 -1.71 -4.15 -6.96
C THR A 67 -0.51 -5.08 -7.24
N GLU A 68 -0.19 -5.34 -8.51
CA GLU A 68 0.95 -6.18 -8.87
C GLU A 68 2.30 -5.60 -8.40
N ASN A 69 2.48 -4.29 -8.51
CA ASN A 69 3.71 -3.62 -8.07
C ASN A 69 3.82 -3.62 -6.54
N LEU A 70 2.70 -3.35 -5.85
CA LEU A 70 2.65 -3.40 -4.40
C LEU A 70 2.94 -4.81 -3.88
N GLU A 71 2.42 -5.84 -4.56
CA GLU A 71 2.71 -7.24 -4.26
C GLU A 71 4.18 -7.60 -4.50
N ARG A 72 4.81 -7.08 -5.56
CA ARG A 72 6.26 -7.26 -5.80
C ARG A 72 7.11 -6.60 -4.71
N ILE A 73 6.74 -5.38 -4.27
CA ILE A 73 7.40 -4.70 -3.14
C ILE A 73 7.27 -5.56 -1.88
N ALA A 74 6.05 -5.99 -1.55
CA ALA A 74 5.80 -6.81 -0.37
C ALA A 74 6.63 -8.11 -0.39
N ASN A 75 6.66 -8.80 -1.53
CA ASN A 75 7.40 -10.04 -1.69
C ASN A 75 8.93 -9.85 -1.61
N THR A 76 9.45 -8.70 -2.03
CA THR A 76 10.88 -8.38 -1.92
C THR A 76 11.32 -8.39 -0.45
N TYR A 77 10.54 -7.79 0.43
CA TYR A 77 10.84 -7.76 1.86
C TYR A 77 10.56 -9.09 2.59
N LYS A 78 9.58 -9.87 2.12
CA LYS A 78 9.30 -11.21 2.68
C LYS A 78 10.37 -12.24 2.35
N LYS A 79 10.98 -12.15 1.15
CA LYS A 79 12.02 -13.10 0.68
C LYS A 79 13.41 -12.83 1.27
N ASN A 80 13.71 -11.60 1.69
CA ASN A 80 14.98 -11.25 2.32
C ASN A 80 15.05 -11.67 3.80
N LYS A 81 14.60 -12.90 4.12
CA LYS A 81 14.47 -13.40 5.48
C LYS A 81 15.02 -14.81 5.64
#